data_AF-B4HTB9-F1
#
_entry.id   AF-B4HTB9-F1
#
_cell.length_a   1.000
_cell.length_b   1.000
_cell.length_c   1.000
_cell.angle_alpha   90.00
_cell.angle_beta   90.00
_cell.angle_gamma   90.00
#
_symmetry.space_group_name_H-M   'P 1'
#
loop_
_entity.id
_entity.type
_entity.pdbx_description
1 polymer ?
#
loop_
_entity_poly.entity_id
_entity_poly.type
_entity_poly.pdbx_seq_one_letter_code
_entity_poly.pdbx_strand_id
1 'polypeptide(L)'
;MTEKVTKLALASRLIVLLVQLVANGALPEHRPDVFRMPVSPDQNASWIDKIIKRCLGGLRHWDGEYYLHIADNLYSYENTLAFYPLYPVVVRHVAQAVEAMGISLSQESILLVVAVALNLWLFCESANLLFQLTQVLFNDLNKSWNAALIFCFNPATIFFTAAYSETFFAFSSLHLMLECLKPTGSFRFLRLGTALGACLVCRSNGLITLGYPLYFFGRHLLLKNKEPNTCMQLTQMTLTILGAIGILHTYYFYIYRLYCLPSIRPNHPQHIVDYAVERKYLLSGQGSEGSPWCQYTLPFPYTYVQSHYWDVGFLRYYKWKQLPNFLLALPMLSFMHWHCYDYMHHTAKAVWVKLKPSGYKELIRDHTIFPFVLHAAFLTLVCTFYVHIQVSTRLLASATPVFYWFAADHMPKTLAQLRLRSKAGALFVWCTTYSLVGTVLFSNNYPWT
;
A
#
# COMPACT_ATOMS: atom_id res chain seq x y z
N MET A 1 0.54 -14.39 -22.09
CA MET A 1 1.58 -13.94 -21.13
C MET A 1 0.99 -13.65 -19.76
N THR A 2 -0.13 -12.91 -19.67
CA THR A 2 -0.86 -12.65 -18.42
C THR A 2 -1.15 -13.92 -17.60
N GLU A 3 -1.62 -15.00 -18.23
CA GLU A 3 -1.85 -16.27 -17.53
C GLU A 3 -0.59 -16.83 -16.83
N LYS A 4 0.59 -16.69 -17.45
CA LYS A 4 1.87 -17.11 -16.84
C LYS A 4 2.23 -16.25 -15.63
N VAL A 5 1.96 -14.94 -15.70
CA VAL A 5 2.17 -14.00 -14.59
C VAL A 5 1.21 -14.32 -13.44
N THR A 6 -0.07 -14.58 -13.72
CA THR A 6 -1.04 -15.02 -12.71
C THR A 6 -0.60 -16.31 -12.03
N LYS A 7 -0.16 -17.32 -12.79
CA LYS A 7 0.36 -18.59 -12.24
C LYS A 7 1.56 -18.36 -11.32
N LEU A 8 2.50 -17.50 -11.72
CA LEU A 8 3.65 -17.12 -10.91
C LEU A 8 3.24 -16.40 -9.62
N ALA A 9 2.35 -15.42 -9.72
CA ALA A 9 1.86 -14.65 -8.59
C ALA A 9 1.15 -15.57 -7.59
N LEU A 10 0.21 -16.41 -8.06
CA LEU A 10 -0.50 -17.36 -7.21
C LEU A 10 0.46 -18.34 -6.54
N ALA A 11 1.41 -18.93 -7.29
CA ALA A 11 2.41 -19.83 -6.72
C ALA A 11 3.25 -19.15 -5.63
N SER A 12 3.66 -17.89 -5.83
CA SER A 12 4.41 -17.13 -4.82
C SER A 12 3.60 -16.93 -3.54
N ARG A 13 2.29 -16.69 -3.65
CA ARG A 13 1.41 -16.52 -2.50
C ARG A 13 1.13 -17.82 -1.78
N LEU A 14 0.95 -18.93 -2.51
CA LEU A 14 0.80 -20.25 -1.91
C LEU A 14 2.06 -20.66 -1.13
N ILE A 15 3.26 -20.32 -1.62
CA ILE A 15 4.51 -20.50 -0.88
C ILE A 15 4.47 -19.71 0.43
N VAL A 16 4.05 -18.44 0.40
CA VAL A 16 3.92 -17.61 1.60
C VAL A 16 2.96 -18.27 2.59
N LEU A 17 1.75 -18.67 2.16
CA LEU A 17 0.78 -19.32 3.03
C LEU A 17 1.32 -20.63 3.64
N LEU A 18 2.09 -21.42 2.89
CA LEU A 18 2.70 -22.64 3.40
C LEU A 18 3.78 -22.33 4.46
N VAL A 19 4.67 -21.38 4.18
CA VAL A 19 5.73 -20.98 5.11
C VAL A 19 5.13 -20.41 6.39
N GLN A 20 4.12 -19.54 6.25
CA GLN A 20 3.38 -18.96 7.36
C GLN A 20 2.74 -20.05 8.24
N LEU A 21 2.09 -21.04 7.61
CA LEU A 21 1.42 -22.15 8.30
C LEU A 21 2.42 -22.98 9.11
N VAL A 22 3.56 -23.32 8.51
CA VAL A 22 4.62 -24.09 9.18
C VAL A 22 5.22 -23.29 10.33
N ALA A 23 5.52 -22.00 10.12
CA ALA A 23 6.10 -21.12 11.13
C ALA A 23 5.16 -20.93 12.33
N ASN A 24 3.88 -20.64 12.07
CA ASN A 24 2.84 -20.50 13.10
C ASN A 24 2.64 -21.80 13.91
N GLY A 25 2.88 -22.96 13.29
CA GLY A 25 2.80 -24.25 13.96
C GLY A 25 4.04 -24.65 14.77
N ALA A 26 5.22 -24.21 14.33
CA ALA A 26 6.52 -24.67 14.85
C ALA A 26 7.18 -23.70 15.84
N LEU A 27 6.90 -22.40 15.76
CA LEU A 27 7.54 -21.37 16.58
C LEU A 27 6.55 -20.76 17.58
N PRO A 28 7.04 -20.32 18.77
CA PRO A 28 6.20 -19.62 19.73
C PRO A 28 5.84 -18.22 19.25
N GLU A 29 4.60 -17.78 19.52
CA GLU A 29 4.15 -16.41 19.24
C GLU A 29 4.80 -15.44 20.22
N HIS A 30 5.47 -14.42 19.70
CA HIS A 30 5.97 -13.30 20.48
C HIS A 30 4.82 -12.37 20.91
N ARG A 31 4.89 -11.86 22.14
CA ARG A 31 3.87 -10.95 22.70
C ARG A 31 4.49 -9.57 22.98
N PRO A 32 4.74 -8.76 21.94
CA PRO A 32 5.18 -7.40 22.10
C PRO A 32 4.03 -6.53 22.64
N ASP A 33 4.40 -5.44 23.31
CA ASP A 33 3.45 -4.45 23.81
C ASP A 33 2.97 -3.52 22.68
N VAL A 34 2.13 -4.08 21.80
CA VAL A 34 1.51 -3.38 20.67
C VAL A 34 0.00 -3.57 20.71
N PHE A 35 -0.71 -2.83 19.87
CA PHE A 35 -2.16 -2.98 19.72
C PHE A 35 -2.51 -4.44 19.43
N ARG A 36 -3.42 -4.97 20.26
CA ARG A 36 -4.08 -6.25 20.01
C ARG A 36 -5.57 -6.03 19.84
N MET A 37 -6.15 -6.56 18.78
CA MET A 37 -7.59 -6.47 18.55
C MET A 37 -8.32 -7.18 19.70
N PRO A 38 -9.09 -6.46 20.52
CA PRO A 38 -9.87 -7.09 21.58
C PRO A 38 -10.99 -7.90 20.93
N VAL A 39 -11.08 -9.16 21.31
CA VAL A 39 -12.10 -10.10 20.82
C VAL A 39 -13.09 -10.39 21.93
N SER A 40 -14.36 -10.56 21.56
CA SER A 40 -15.38 -11.04 22.49
C SER A 40 -14.94 -12.38 23.10
N PRO A 41 -15.22 -12.65 24.38
CA PRO A 41 -14.95 -13.95 24.99
C PRO A 41 -15.64 -15.06 24.16
N ASP A 42 -14.84 -15.92 23.53
CA ASP A 42 -15.28 -17.01 22.64
C ASP A 42 -16.19 -17.99 23.39
N GLN A 43 -17.51 -17.76 23.42
CA GLN A 43 -18.44 -18.70 24.07
C GLN A 43 -18.73 -19.94 23.21
N ASN A 44 -18.53 -19.91 21.88
CA ASN A 44 -18.81 -21.04 20.97
C ASN A 44 -17.95 -21.05 19.68
N ALA A 45 -16.61 -21.06 19.79
CA ALA A 45 -15.76 -21.19 18.60
C ALA A 45 -15.88 -22.60 17.98
N SER A 46 -16.28 -22.69 16.71
CA SER A 46 -16.40 -23.97 16.01
C SER A 46 -15.03 -24.62 15.79
N TRP A 47 -15.01 -25.92 15.48
CA TRP A 47 -13.76 -26.60 15.11
C TRP A 47 -13.15 -26.01 13.82
N ILE A 48 -13.99 -25.48 12.92
CA ILE A 48 -13.54 -24.80 11.70
C ILE A 48 -12.86 -23.47 12.05
N ASP A 49 -13.39 -22.70 13.00
CA ASP A 49 -12.74 -21.48 13.50
C ASP A 49 -11.34 -21.78 14.05
N LYS A 50 -11.19 -22.88 14.80
CA LYS A 50 -9.88 -23.31 15.32
C LYS A 50 -8.91 -23.65 14.18
N ILE A 51 -9.38 -24.31 13.12
CA ILE A 51 -8.56 -24.60 11.94
C ILE A 51 -8.17 -23.31 11.23
N ILE A 52 -9.11 -22.38 11.02
CA ILE A 52 -8.82 -21.08 10.39
C ILE A 52 -7.78 -20.31 11.20
N LYS A 53 -7.98 -20.20 12.52
CA LYS A 53 -7.03 -19.54 13.44
C LYS A 53 -5.66 -20.23 13.41
N ARG A 54 -5.60 -21.56 13.37
CA ARG A 54 -4.34 -22.32 13.21
C ARG A 54 -3.67 -22.05 11.87
N CYS A 55 -4.45 -22.02 10.79
CA CYS A 55 -3.93 -21.98 9.41
C CYS A 55 -3.60 -20.58 8.90
N LEU A 56 -4.31 -19.55 9.38
CA LEU A 56 -4.20 -18.18 8.90
C LEU A 56 -3.90 -17.17 10.02
N GLY A 57 -3.92 -17.57 11.29
CA GLY A 57 -3.78 -16.65 12.44
C GLY A 57 -2.53 -15.77 12.38
N GLY A 58 -1.40 -16.30 11.90
CA GLY A 58 -0.17 -15.52 11.72
C GLY A 58 -0.28 -14.35 10.74
N LEU A 59 -1.31 -14.32 9.88
CA LEU A 59 -1.55 -13.26 8.90
C LEU A 59 -2.27 -12.03 9.47
N ARG A 60 -2.68 -12.07 10.74
CA ARG A 60 -3.41 -10.98 11.40
C ARG A 60 -2.49 -9.98 12.12
N HIS A 61 -1.24 -10.33 12.37
CA HIS A 61 -0.36 -9.60 13.30
C HIS A 61 -0.07 -8.14 12.90
N TRP A 62 0.44 -7.38 13.88
CA TRP A 62 0.86 -5.99 13.73
C TRP A 62 -0.28 -5.08 13.27
N ASP A 63 -0.10 -4.36 12.15
CA ASP A 63 -1.14 -3.48 11.61
C ASP A 63 -2.34 -4.23 11.04
N GLY A 64 -2.20 -5.55 10.81
CA GLY A 64 -3.32 -6.39 10.42
C GLY A 64 -4.43 -6.41 11.48
N GLU A 65 -4.05 -6.30 12.75
CA GLU A 65 -5.01 -6.27 13.86
C GLU A 65 -5.82 -4.97 13.83
N TYR A 66 -5.20 -3.84 13.43
CA TYR A 66 -5.93 -2.58 13.21
C TYR A 66 -6.93 -2.69 12.06
N TYR A 67 -6.53 -3.27 10.92
CA TYR A 67 -7.44 -3.40 9.77
C TYR A 67 -8.61 -4.33 10.06
N LEU A 68 -8.36 -5.47 10.71
CA LEU A 68 -9.42 -6.38 11.13
C LEU A 68 -10.33 -5.74 12.18
N HIS A 69 -9.75 -5.00 13.14
CA HIS A 69 -10.51 -4.25 14.13
C HIS A 69 -11.44 -3.22 13.49
N ILE A 70 -10.96 -2.45 12.51
CA ILE A 70 -11.79 -1.47 11.79
C ILE A 70 -12.86 -2.18 10.97
N ALA A 71 -12.55 -3.33 10.36
CA ALA A 71 -13.53 -4.09 9.63
C ALA A 71 -14.66 -4.60 10.54
N ASP A 72 -14.32 -4.96 11.79
CA ASP A 72 -15.24 -5.49 12.79
C ASP A 72 -16.06 -4.40 13.51
N ASN A 73 -15.36 -3.38 14.02
CA ASN A 73 -15.87 -2.38 14.97
C ASN A 73 -15.87 -0.95 14.42
N LEU A 74 -15.54 -0.76 13.14
CA LEU A 74 -15.30 0.55 12.53
C LEU A 74 -14.26 1.36 13.33
N TYR A 75 -14.28 2.68 13.20
CA TYR A 75 -13.32 3.57 13.83
C TYR A 75 -13.65 3.83 15.31
N SER A 76 -13.61 2.77 16.13
CA SER A 76 -13.97 2.84 17.56
C SER A 76 -12.91 3.55 18.43
N TYR A 77 -11.63 3.50 18.04
CA TYR A 77 -10.52 4.15 18.75
C TYR A 77 -9.85 5.22 17.90
N GLU A 78 -9.38 6.31 18.51
CA GLU A 78 -8.76 7.42 17.78
C GLU A 78 -7.46 7.00 17.07
N ASN A 79 -6.66 6.13 17.66
CA ASN A 79 -5.43 5.66 17.03
C ASN A 79 -5.71 4.93 15.70
N THR A 80 -6.89 4.30 15.53
CA THR A 80 -7.21 3.61 14.27
C THR A 80 -7.43 4.57 13.10
N LEU A 81 -7.58 5.88 13.35
CA LEU A 81 -7.72 6.92 12.31
C LEU A 81 -6.46 7.07 11.43
N ALA A 82 -5.31 6.51 11.85
CA ALA A 82 -4.12 6.38 10.99
C ALA A 82 -4.36 5.48 9.77
N PHE A 83 -5.32 4.56 9.84
CA PHE A 83 -5.58 3.54 8.83
C PHE A 83 -6.78 3.96 7.99
N TYR A 84 -6.56 4.09 6.68
CA TYR A 84 -7.56 4.58 5.74
C TYR A 84 -8.63 3.53 5.40
N PRO A 85 -9.85 3.95 5.02
CA PRO A 85 -11.05 3.11 5.15
C PRO A 85 -11.23 2.10 4.02
N LEU A 86 -10.64 2.28 2.83
CA LEU A 86 -11.02 1.45 1.67
C LEU A 86 -10.85 -0.05 1.94
N TYR A 87 -9.68 -0.47 2.41
CA TYR A 87 -9.39 -1.88 2.65
C TYR A 87 -10.30 -2.49 3.75
N PRO A 88 -10.32 -1.97 4.99
CA PRO A 88 -11.12 -2.59 6.05
C PRO A 88 -12.63 -2.52 5.80
N VAL A 89 -13.14 -1.47 5.14
CA VAL A 89 -14.57 -1.36 4.81
C VAL A 89 -14.97 -2.35 3.71
N VAL A 90 -14.11 -2.59 2.71
CA VAL A 90 -14.36 -3.65 1.72
C VAL A 90 -14.35 -5.02 2.38
N VAL A 91 -13.38 -5.30 3.26
CA VAL A 91 -13.32 -6.55 4.04
C VAL A 91 -14.60 -6.74 4.85
N ARG A 92 -15.07 -5.69 5.56
CA ARG A 92 -16.33 -5.70 6.31
C ARG A 92 -17.52 -6.09 5.44
N HIS A 93 -17.74 -5.40 4.33
CA HIS A 93 -18.94 -5.63 3.52
C HIS A 93 -18.93 -6.99 2.81
N VAL A 94 -17.76 -7.47 2.41
CA VAL A 94 -17.62 -8.83 1.87
C VAL A 94 -17.87 -9.86 2.97
N ALA A 95 -17.35 -9.66 4.18
CA ALA A 95 -17.64 -10.54 5.33
C ALA A 95 -19.14 -10.58 5.67
N GLN A 96 -19.82 -9.43 5.72
CA GLN A 96 -21.26 -9.36 5.91
C GLN A 96 -22.05 -10.09 4.82
N ALA A 97 -21.59 -10.03 3.56
CA ALA A 97 -22.21 -10.79 2.47
C ALA A 97 -22.01 -12.31 2.65
N VAL A 98 -20.83 -12.74 3.11
CA VAL A 98 -20.53 -14.14 3.44
C VAL A 98 -21.39 -14.65 4.60
N GLU A 99 -21.58 -13.85 5.64
CA GLU A 99 -22.48 -14.14 6.76
C GLU A 99 -23.94 -14.25 6.31
N ALA A 100 -24.40 -13.33 5.46
CA ALA A 100 -25.75 -13.35 4.89
C ALA A 100 -26.03 -14.60 4.02
N MET A 101 -24.99 -15.28 3.52
CA MET A 101 -25.12 -16.57 2.82
C MET A 101 -25.30 -17.76 3.78
N GLY A 102 -25.37 -17.53 5.10
CA GLY A 102 -25.61 -18.57 6.11
C GLY A 102 -24.37 -19.36 6.52
N ILE A 103 -23.16 -18.84 6.26
CA ILE A 103 -21.91 -19.48 6.68
C ILE A 103 -21.72 -19.26 8.19
N SER A 104 -21.82 -20.35 8.95
CA SER A 104 -21.71 -20.35 10.42
C SER A 104 -20.26 -20.39 10.90
N LEU A 105 -19.56 -19.25 10.76
CA LEU A 105 -18.22 -19.02 11.32
C LEU A 105 -18.24 -17.82 12.26
N SER A 106 -17.25 -17.75 13.16
CA SER A 106 -17.03 -16.55 13.96
C SER A 106 -16.69 -15.36 13.05
N GLN A 107 -17.16 -14.17 13.44
CA GLN A 107 -16.90 -12.92 12.73
C GLN A 107 -15.39 -12.70 12.52
N GLU A 108 -14.56 -13.00 13.52
CA GLU A 108 -13.10 -12.95 13.42
C GLU A 108 -12.56 -13.83 12.27
N SER A 109 -13.03 -15.07 12.18
CA SER A 109 -12.57 -16.01 11.17
C SER A 109 -13.02 -15.60 9.76
N ILE A 110 -14.25 -15.10 9.63
CA ILE A 110 -14.78 -14.60 8.35
C ILE A 110 -13.95 -13.39 7.88
N LEU A 111 -13.73 -12.41 8.75
CA LEU A 111 -12.94 -11.22 8.43
C LEU A 111 -11.51 -11.59 8.00
N LEU A 112 -10.85 -12.51 8.71
CA LEU A 112 -9.50 -12.96 8.37
C LEU A 112 -9.45 -13.69 7.02
N VAL A 113 -10.39 -14.61 6.77
CA VAL A 113 -10.47 -15.33 5.48
C VAL A 113 -10.72 -14.37 4.33
N VAL A 114 -11.66 -13.43 4.49
CA VAL A 114 -11.99 -12.42 3.48
C VAL A 114 -10.78 -11.51 3.21
N ALA A 115 -10.11 -11.03 4.26
CA ALA A 115 -8.93 -10.18 4.15
C ALA A 115 -7.80 -10.86 3.34
N VAL A 116 -7.51 -12.12 3.64
CA VAL A 116 -6.47 -12.91 2.95
C VAL A 116 -6.91 -13.23 1.51
N ALA A 117 -8.14 -13.69 1.30
CA ALA A 117 -8.65 -14.03 -0.03
C ALA A 117 -8.66 -12.81 -0.97
N LEU A 118 -9.09 -11.66 -0.46
CA LEU A 118 -9.08 -10.40 -1.19
C LEU A 118 -7.65 -10.01 -1.61
N ASN A 119 -6.68 -10.12 -0.69
CA ASN A 119 -5.29 -9.81 -1.00
C ASN A 119 -4.66 -10.82 -1.97
N LEU A 120 -5.00 -12.11 -1.90
CA LEU A 120 -4.55 -13.10 -2.89
C LEU A 120 -5.01 -12.74 -4.31
N TRP A 121 -6.29 -12.39 -4.46
CA TRP A 121 -6.85 -12.00 -5.74
C TRP A 121 -6.23 -10.70 -6.27
N LEU A 122 -6.23 -9.64 -5.45
CA LEU A 122 -5.67 -8.34 -5.84
C LEU A 122 -4.17 -8.39 -6.10
N PHE A 123 -3.44 -9.32 -5.46
CA PHE A 123 -2.01 -9.51 -5.72
C PHE A 123 -1.76 -10.04 -7.13
N CYS A 124 -2.56 -11.02 -7.57
CA CYS A 124 -2.48 -11.56 -8.91
C CYS A 124 -2.80 -10.49 -9.96
N GLU A 125 -3.82 -9.67 -9.71
CA GLU A 125 -4.15 -8.53 -10.57
C GLU A 125 -3.04 -7.47 -10.59
N SER A 126 -2.46 -7.15 -9.43
CA SER A 126 -1.34 -6.20 -9.32
C SER A 126 -0.12 -6.66 -10.11
N ALA A 127 0.23 -7.94 -10.06
CA ALA A 127 1.33 -8.51 -10.83
C ALA A 127 1.08 -8.39 -12.35
N ASN A 128 -0.15 -8.64 -12.81
CA ASN A 128 -0.55 -8.43 -14.20
C ASN A 128 -0.51 -6.96 -14.62
N LEU A 129 -0.95 -6.05 -13.76
CA LEU A 129 -0.90 -4.62 -14.01
C LEU A 129 0.54 -4.11 -14.10
N LEU A 130 1.43 -4.56 -13.20
CA LEU A 130 2.85 -4.22 -13.26
C LEU A 130 3.51 -4.74 -14.54
N PHE A 131 3.21 -5.98 -14.94
CA PHE A 131 3.70 -6.54 -16.21
C PHE A 131 3.24 -5.69 -17.40
N GLN A 132 1.95 -5.36 -17.48
CA GLN A 132 1.40 -4.54 -18.55
C GLN A 132 1.97 -3.13 -18.57
N LEU A 133 2.07 -2.49 -17.41
CA LEU A 133 2.65 -1.16 -17.25
C LEU A 133 4.10 -1.12 -17.73
N THR A 134 4.89 -2.12 -17.35
CA THR A 134 6.29 -2.25 -17.77
C THR A 134 6.39 -2.49 -19.27
N GLN A 135 5.52 -3.34 -19.83
CA GLN A 135 5.50 -3.61 -21.28
C GLN A 135 5.13 -2.36 -22.08
N VAL A 136 4.16 -1.57 -21.61
CA VAL A 136 3.75 -0.32 -22.27
C VAL A 136 4.87 0.72 -22.25
N LEU A 137 5.63 0.82 -21.17
CA LEU A 137 6.68 1.83 -21.02
C LEU A 137 8.00 1.46 -21.70
N PHE A 138 8.42 0.20 -21.60
CA PHE A 138 9.75 -0.23 -22.04
C PHE A 138 9.73 -1.09 -23.31
N ASN A 139 8.56 -1.64 -23.69
CA ASN A 139 8.41 -2.58 -24.79
C ASN A 139 9.42 -3.75 -24.76
N ASP A 140 9.81 -4.19 -23.57
CA ASP A 140 10.74 -5.31 -23.36
C ASP A 140 10.04 -6.39 -22.52
N LEU A 141 9.80 -7.54 -23.15
CA LEU A 141 9.16 -8.69 -22.51
C LEU A 141 9.99 -9.28 -21.37
N ASN A 142 11.32 -9.24 -21.48
CA ASN A 142 12.21 -9.76 -20.44
C ASN A 142 12.16 -8.85 -19.21
N LYS A 143 12.27 -7.53 -19.42
CA LYS A 143 12.13 -6.55 -18.32
C LYS A 143 10.76 -6.65 -17.65
N SER A 144 9.70 -6.78 -18.43
CA SER A 144 8.33 -6.92 -17.93
C SER A 144 8.13 -8.20 -17.12
N TRP A 145 8.66 -9.32 -17.61
CA TRP A 145 8.65 -10.59 -16.88
C TRP A 145 9.46 -10.52 -15.58
N ASN A 146 10.67 -9.98 -15.63
CA ASN A 146 11.55 -9.85 -14.47
C ASN A 146 10.97 -8.90 -13.42
N ALA A 147 10.32 -7.81 -13.82
CA ALA A 147 9.63 -6.91 -12.89
C ALA A 147 8.50 -7.63 -12.15
N ALA A 148 7.67 -8.40 -12.87
CA ALA A 148 6.62 -9.21 -12.26
C ALA A 148 7.18 -10.31 -11.34
N LEU A 149 8.29 -10.95 -11.72
CA LEU A 149 8.97 -11.95 -10.91
C LEU A 149 9.47 -11.38 -9.59
N ILE A 150 10.16 -10.23 -9.63
CA ILE A 150 10.65 -9.58 -8.40
C ILE A 150 9.48 -9.07 -7.56
N PHE A 151 8.39 -8.60 -8.17
CA PHE A 151 7.16 -8.26 -7.45
C PHE A 151 6.59 -9.46 -6.69
N CYS A 152 6.58 -10.65 -7.30
CA CYS A 152 6.10 -11.89 -6.67
C CYS A 152 6.91 -12.31 -5.44
N PHE A 153 8.20 -11.99 -5.39
CA PHE A 153 9.12 -12.35 -4.31
C PHE A 153 9.75 -11.12 -3.65
N ASN A 154 9.02 -10.00 -3.61
CA ASN A 154 9.56 -8.74 -3.09
C ASN A 154 9.86 -8.83 -1.58
N PRO A 155 10.77 -8.01 -1.04
CA PRO A 155 11.16 -8.07 0.38
C PRO A 155 10.02 -7.80 1.38
N ALA A 156 8.94 -7.14 0.95
CA ALA A 156 7.76 -6.85 1.76
C ALA A 156 6.64 -7.89 1.56
N THR A 157 6.97 -9.07 1.02
CA THR A 157 6.01 -10.05 0.51
C THR A 157 4.87 -10.37 1.46
N ILE A 158 5.13 -10.57 2.75
CA ILE A 158 4.11 -10.98 3.71
C ILE A 158 3.02 -9.92 3.87
N PHE A 159 3.34 -8.64 3.77
CA PHE A 159 2.36 -7.54 3.79
C PHE A 159 1.43 -7.56 2.57
N PHE A 160 1.82 -8.25 1.49
CA PHE A 160 0.95 -8.45 0.33
C PHE A 160 -0.02 -9.63 0.46
N THR A 161 0.02 -10.35 1.59
CA THR A 161 -0.80 -11.55 1.85
C THR A 161 -1.54 -11.47 3.18
N ALA A 162 -0.91 -10.89 4.20
CA ALA A 162 -1.49 -10.57 5.49
C ALA A 162 -2.68 -9.60 5.36
N ALA A 163 -3.42 -9.38 6.45
CA ALA A 163 -4.59 -8.49 6.50
C ALA A 163 -4.21 -7.00 6.39
N TYR A 164 -3.60 -6.60 5.28
CA TYR A 164 -2.92 -5.33 5.06
C TYR A 164 -3.43 -4.64 3.78
N SER A 165 -3.39 -3.31 3.75
CA SER A 165 -3.88 -2.53 2.61
C SER A 165 -2.87 -2.40 1.45
N GLU A 166 -1.62 -2.84 1.63
CA GLU A 166 -0.50 -2.73 0.69
C GLU A 166 -0.87 -3.30 -0.69
N THR A 167 -1.48 -4.49 -0.74
CA THR A 167 -1.88 -5.10 -2.02
C THR A 167 -2.98 -4.31 -2.71
N PHE A 168 -3.98 -3.85 -1.96
CA PHE A 168 -5.07 -3.04 -2.52
C PHE A 168 -4.53 -1.72 -3.08
N PHE A 169 -3.61 -1.09 -2.36
CA PHE A 169 -2.94 0.13 -2.81
C PHE A 169 -2.08 -0.11 -4.05
N ALA A 170 -1.32 -1.20 -4.10
CA ALA A 170 -0.54 -1.58 -5.27
C ALA A 170 -1.44 -1.80 -6.49
N PHE A 171 -2.56 -2.52 -6.33
CA PHE A 171 -3.55 -2.72 -7.39
C PHE A 171 -4.08 -1.38 -7.92
N SER A 172 -4.54 -0.51 -7.02
CA SER A 172 -5.17 0.76 -7.37
C SER A 172 -4.17 1.74 -8.01
N SER A 173 -2.96 1.83 -7.48
CA SER A 173 -1.91 2.73 -7.98
C SER A 173 -1.37 2.28 -9.33
N LEU A 174 -1.10 0.98 -9.53
CA LEU A 174 -0.69 0.43 -10.82
C LEU A 174 -1.82 0.55 -11.87
N HIS A 175 -3.07 0.37 -11.45
CA HIS A 175 -4.22 0.57 -12.34
C HIS A 175 -4.32 2.03 -12.79
N LEU A 176 -4.21 3.00 -11.86
CA LEU A 176 -4.19 4.43 -12.17
C LEU A 176 -3.06 4.78 -13.14
N MET A 177 -1.83 4.34 -12.84
CA MET A 177 -0.65 4.57 -13.68
C MET A 177 -0.85 4.04 -15.11
N LEU A 178 -1.39 2.83 -15.24
CA LEU A 178 -1.67 2.22 -16.55
C LEU A 178 -2.80 2.94 -17.29
N GLU A 179 -3.87 3.35 -16.59
CA GLU A 179 -4.97 4.12 -17.18
C GLU A 179 -4.50 5.49 -17.71
N CYS A 180 -3.55 6.14 -17.04
CA CYS A 180 -2.93 7.39 -17.51
C CYS A 180 -2.09 7.21 -18.79
N LEU A 181 -1.60 6.00 -19.07
CA LEU A 181 -0.74 5.70 -20.21
C LEU A 181 -1.50 5.14 -21.43
N LYS A 182 -2.74 4.67 -21.26
CA LYS A 182 -3.44 3.98 -22.37
C LYS A 182 -3.66 4.94 -23.54
N PRO A 183 -3.27 4.57 -24.77
CA PRO A 183 -3.25 5.45 -25.95
C PRO A 183 -4.63 5.59 -26.61
N THR A 184 -5.68 5.91 -25.85
CA THR A 184 -6.99 6.23 -26.43
C THR A 184 -7.07 7.71 -26.79
N GLY A 185 -7.80 8.06 -27.86
CA GLY A 185 -7.96 9.44 -28.32
C GLY A 185 -8.48 10.43 -27.25
N SER A 186 -9.04 9.90 -26.15
CA SER A 186 -9.44 10.58 -24.93
C SER A 186 -9.11 9.76 -23.66
N PHE A 187 -9.03 10.42 -22.51
CA PHE A 187 -8.91 9.76 -21.20
C PHE A 187 -10.23 9.09 -20.81
N ARG A 188 -10.15 7.92 -20.17
CA ARG A 188 -11.30 7.26 -19.56
C ARG A 188 -11.51 7.79 -18.15
N PHE A 189 -12.04 9.01 -18.08
CA PHE A 189 -12.21 9.78 -16.84
C PHE A 189 -12.86 9.02 -15.70
N LEU A 190 -13.90 8.21 -15.96
CA LEU A 190 -14.53 7.39 -14.92
C LEU A 190 -13.55 6.37 -14.30
N ARG A 191 -12.80 5.63 -15.12
CA ARG A 191 -11.82 4.63 -14.65
C ARG A 191 -10.65 5.31 -13.93
N LEU A 192 -10.23 6.47 -14.42
CA LEU A 192 -9.18 7.26 -13.79
C LEU A 192 -9.64 7.79 -12.43
N GLY A 193 -10.88 8.26 -12.34
CA GLY A 193 -11.49 8.75 -11.09
C GLY A 193 -11.69 7.65 -10.07
N THR A 194 -12.15 6.47 -10.47
CA THR A 194 -12.28 5.33 -9.56
C THR A 194 -10.91 4.86 -9.07
N ALA A 195 -9.91 4.76 -9.95
CA ALA A 195 -8.55 4.38 -9.56
C ALA A 195 -7.89 5.41 -8.63
N LEU A 196 -8.05 6.70 -8.93
CA LEU A 196 -7.53 7.79 -8.12
C LEU A 196 -8.23 7.84 -6.76
N GLY A 197 -9.56 7.78 -6.73
CA GLY A 197 -10.34 7.71 -5.50
C GLY A 197 -9.94 6.52 -4.64
N ALA A 198 -9.74 5.34 -5.25
CA ALA A 198 -9.25 4.17 -4.54
C ALA A 198 -7.85 4.40 -3.94
N CYS A 199 -6.91 5.02 -4.66
CA CYS A 199 -5.60 5.37 -4.10
C CYS A 199 -5.75 6.30 -2.88
N LEU A 200 -6.51 7.39 -3.03
CA LEU A 200 -6.71 8.41 -1.99
C LEU A 200 -7.35 7.85 -0.71
N VAL A 201 -8.29 6.91 -0.86
CA VAL A 201 -9.08 6.36 0.25
C VAL A 201 -8.48 5.07 0.81
N CYS A 202 -7.45 4.52 0.16
CA CYS A 202 -6.75 3.32 0.62
C CYS A 202 -5.61 3.63 1.58
N ARG A 203 -4.81 4.68 1.29
CA ARG A 203 -3.65 5.06 2.10
C ARG A 203 -3.32 6.55 1.96
N SER A 204 -2.68 7.12 2.98
CA SER A 204 -2.25 8.53 3.00
C SER A 204 -1.31 8.92 1.86
N ASN A 205 -0.38 8.03 1.48
CA ASN A 205 0.52 8.24 0.34
C ASN A 205 -0.20 8.19 -1.02
N GLY A 206 -1.48 7.80 -1.06
CA GLY A 206 -2.33 7.90 -2.25
C GLY A 206 -2.51 9.33 -2.75
N LEU A 207 -2.35 10.35 -1.89
CA LEU A 207 -2.42 11.75 -2.34
C LEU A 207 -1.34 12.08 -3.38
N ILE A 208 -0.17 11.46 -3.26
CA ILE A 208 0.96 11.71 -4.17
C ILE A 208 0.70 11.13 -5.56
N THR A 209 -0.17 10.11 -5.68
CA THR A 209 -0.52 9.51 -6.97
C THR A 209 -1.33 10.46 -7.87
N LEU A 210 -1.87 11.56 -7.32
CA LEU A 210 -2.48 12.65 -8.10
C LEU A 210 -1.50 13.24 -9.13
N GLY A 211 -0.19 13.15 -8.90
CA GLY A 211 0.83 13.61 -9.83
C GLY A 211 0.76 12.90 -11.20
N TYR A 212 0.35 11.63 -11.26
CA TYR A 212 0.25 10.89 -12.52
C TYR A 212 -0.81 11.45 -13.48
N PRO A 213 -2.10 11.56 -13.11
CA PRO A 213 -3.09 12.11 -14.01
C PRO A 213 -2.79 13.57 -14.37
N LEU A 214 -2.27 14.38 -13.43
CA LEU A 214 -1.85 15.76 -13.72
C LEU A 214 -0.74 15.81 -14.78
N TYR A 215 0.31 14.99 -14.61
CA TYR A 215 1.43 14.95 -15.54
C TYR A 215 1.00 14.45 -16.93
N PHE A 216 0.30 13.32 -17.00
CA PHE A 216 -0.08 12.71 -18.28
C PHE A 216 -1.15 13.52 -19.02
N PHE A 217 -2.07 14.15 -18.29
CA PHE A 217 -3.04 15.07 -18.88
C PHE A 217 -2.37 16.36 -19.37
N GLY A 218 -1.48 16.96 -18.59
CA GLY A 218 -0.67 18.11 -19.04
C GLY A 218 0.15 17.77 -20.28
N ARG A 219 0.81 16.61 -20.29
CA ARG A 219 1.52 16.08 -21.47
C ARG A 219 0.60 15.93 -22.68
N HIS A 220 -0.61 15.41 -22.49
CA HIS A 220 -1.60 15.28 -23.57
C HIS A 220 -1.95 16.64 -24.18
N LEU A 221 -2.23 17.64 -23.35
CA LEU A 221 -2.57 19.00 -23.79
C LEU A 221 -1.42 19.70 -24.53
N LEU A 222 -0.17 19.45 -24.13
CA LEU A 222 1.01 20.09 -24.74
C LEU A 222 1.45 19.43 -26.05
N LEU A 223 1.28 18.11 -26.19
CA LEU A 223 1.72 17.36 -27.35
C LEU A 223 0.68 17.30 -28.48
N LYS A 224 -0.62 17.32 -28.17
CA LYS A 224 -1.68 17.24 -29.18
C LYS A 224 -1.99 18.66 -29.70
N ASN A 225 -1.87 18.87 -31.02
CA ASN A 225 -2.22 20.16 -31.64
C ASN A 225 -3.73 20.42 -31.51
N LYS A 226 -4.10 21.69 -31.24
CA LYS A 226 -5.48 22.22 -31.03
C LYS A 226 -6.61 21.21 -31.25
N GLU A 227 -7.00 20.52 -30.19
CA GLU A 227 -8.21 19.70 -30.17
C GLU A 227 -9.45 20.58 -29.97
N PRO A 228 -10.51 20.38 -30.77
CA PRO A 228 -11.76 21.14 -30.62
C PRO A 228 -12.43 20.94 -29.24
N ASN A 229 -12.08 19.88 -28.50
CA ASN A 229 -12.73 19.48 -27.25
C ASN A 229 -11.90 19.76 -25.98
N THR A 230 -10.87 20.60 -26.06
CA THR A 230 -9.93 20.84 -24.94
C THR A 230 -10.64 21.32 -23.66
N CYS A 231 -11.60 22.25 -23.78
CA CYS A 231 -12.37 22.76 -22.64
C CYS A 231 -13.17 21.64 -21.94
N MET A 232 -13.83 20.79 -22.72
CA MET A 232 -14.59 19.66 -22.18
C MET A 232 -13.68 18.67 -21.45
N GLN A 233 -12.51 18.35 -22.02
CA GLN A 233 -11.54 17.46 -21.36
C GLN A 233 -10.99 18.05 -20.05
N LEU A 234 -10.75 19.37 -19.99
CA LEU A 234 -10.36 20.08 -18.77
C LEU A 234 -11.44 19.99 -17.69
N THR A 235 -12.70 20.21 -18.07
CA THR A 235 -13.84 20.06 -17.17
C THR A 235 -13.96 18.62 -16.67
N GLN A 236 -13.84 17.63 -17.55
CA GLN A 236 -13.91 16.21 -17.18
C GLN A 236 -12.76 15.81 -16.24
N MET A 237 -11.53 16.26 -16.51
CA MET A 237 -10.39 15.99 -15.62
C MET A 237 -10.60 16.64 -14.24
N THR A 238 -11.05 17.90 -14.21
CA THR A 238 -11.34 18.62 -12.97
C THR A 238 -12.41 17.89 -12.16
N LEU A 239 -13.53 17.51 -12.78
CA LEU A 239 -14.60 16.74 -12.13
C LEU A 239 -14.11 15.39 -11.63
N THR A 240 -13.21 14.74 -12.37
CA THR A 240 -12.61 13.45 -11.97
C THR A 240 -11.79 13.59 -10.70
N ILE A 241 -10.93 14.62 -10.62
CA ILE A 241 -10.08 14.90 -9.46
C ILE A 241 -10.94 15.34 -8.27
N LEU A 242 -11.89 16.26 -8.48
CA LEU A 242 -12.80 16.73 -7.43
C LEU A 242 -13.69 15.62 -6.90
N GLY A 243 -14.18 14.72 -7.76
CA GLY A 243 -14.92 13.54 -7.34
C GLY A 243 -14.09 12.63 -6.43
N ALA A 244 -12.85 12.33 -6.81
CA ALA A 244 -11.94 11.51 -6.01
C ALA A 244 -11.61 12.17 -4.65
N ILE A 245 -11.30 13.46 -4.63
CA ILE A 245 -11.05 14.23 -3.40
C ILE A 245 -12.32 14.34 -2.53
N GLY A 246 -13.48 14.47 -3.17
CA GLY A 246 -14.79 14.51 -2.51
C GLY A 246 -15.08 13.24 -1.72
N ILE A 247 -14.78 12.05 -2.27
CA ILE A 247 -14.92 10.77 -1.56
C ILE A 247 -13.98 10.71 -0.33
N LEU A 248 -12.76 11.20 -0.44
CA LEU A 248 -11.86 11.28 0.72
C LEU A 248 -12.40 12.27 1.77
N HIS A 249 -12.97 13.39 1.34
CA HIS A 249 -13.56 14.38 2.24
C HIS A 249 -14.81 13.85 2.95
N THR A 250 -15.66 13.03 2.31
CA THR A 250 -16.81 12.43 2.99
C THR A 250 -16.38 11.51 4.12
N TYR A 251 -15.29 10.74 3.93
CA TYR A 251 -14.67 9.97 5.00
C TYR A 251 -14.19 10.86 6.15
N TYR A 252 -13.41 11.91 5.86
CA TYR A 252 -12.94 12.81 6.91
C TYR A 252 -14.06 13.55 7.63
N PHE A 253 -15.11 13.92 6.90
CA PHE A 253 -16.31 14.50 7.49
C PHE A 253 -17.00 13.51 8.43
N TYR A 254 -17.12 12.23 8.04
CA TYR A 254 -17.63 11.18 8.92
C TYR A 254 -16.79 11.03 10.20
N ILE A 255 -15.46 11.02 10.10
CA ILE A 255 -14.57 10.95 11.27
C ILE A 255 -14.71 12.19 12.16
N TYR A 256 -14.79 13.39 11.57
CA TYR A 256 -15.02 14.62 12.31
C TYR A 256 -16.36 14.58 13.07
N ARG A 257 -17.44 14.13 12.42
CA ARG A 257 -18.73 13.90 13.07
C ARG A 257 -18.60 12.94 14.25
N LEU A 258 -17.83 11.87 14.07
CA LEU A 258 -17.70 10.77 15.03
C LEU A 258 -16.90 11.14 16.29
N TYR A 259 -15.88 12.00 16.16
CA TYR A 259 -14.99 12.35 17.28
C TYR A 259 -15.18 13.78 17.78
N CYS A 260 -15.51 14.73 16.92
CA CYS A 260 -15.51 16.15 17.29
C CYS A 260 -16.90 16.72 17.61
N LEU A 261 -17.99 16.00 17.27
CA LEU A 261 -19.34 16.46 17.61
C LEU A 261 -19.92 15.71 18.82
N PRO A 262 -20.29 16.43 19.91
CA PRO A 262 -20.72 15.82 21.17
C PRO A 262 -22.07 15.09 21.09
N SER A 263 -22.85 15.33 20.04
CA SER A 263 -24.18 14.73 19.84
C SER A 263 -24.14 13.29 19.33
N ILE A 264 -22.97 12.78 18.92
CA ILE A 264 -22.81 11.42 18.41
C ILE A 264 -22.09 10.58 19.47
N ARG A 265 -22.80 9.60 20.05
CA ARG A 265 -22.23 8.65 21.01
C ARG A 265 -22.55 7.22 20.56
N PRO A 266 -21.65 6.56 19.81
CA PRO A 266 -21.83 5.18 19.42
C PRO A 266 -21.86 4.28 20.66
N ASN A 267 -22.70 3.24 20.62
CA ASN A 267 -22.67 2.19 21.63
C ASN A 267 -21.58 1.18 21.27
N HIS A 268 -20.62 0.97 22.17
CA HIS A 268 -19.49 0.05 21.97
C HIS A 268 -19.66 -1.19 22.85
N PRO A 269 -19.32 -2.39 22.35
CA PRO A 269 -19.28 -3.59 23.19
C PRO A 269 -18.34 -3.42 24.40
N GLN A 270 -18.65 -4.08 25.52
CA GLN A 270 -17.89 -3.90 26.76
C GLN A 270 -16.39 -4.19 26.61
N HIS A 271 -16.00 -5.23 25.88
CA HIS A 271 -14.60 -5.59 25.65
C HIS A 271 -13.82 -4.49 24.87
N ILE A 272 -14.50 -3.70 24.03
CA ILE A 272 -13.92 -2.54 23.34
C ILE A 272 -13.68 -1.40 24.35
N VAL A 273 -14.65 -1.17 25.23
CA VAL A 273 -14.55 -0.15 26.29
C VAL A 273 -13.44 -0.49 27.28
N ASP A 274 -13.39 -1.73 27.75
CA ASP A 274 -12.37 -2.21 28.70
C ASP A 274 -10.96 -2.04 28.13
N TYR A 275 -10.77 -2.41 26.86
CA TYR A 275 -9.48 -2.28 26.19
C TYR A 275 -9.08 -0.81 25.97
N ALA A 276 -10.04 0.08 25.67
CA ALA A 276 -9.77 1.52 25.61
C ALA A 276 -9.32 2.08 26.96
N VAL A 277 -9.94 1.66 28.06
CA VAL A 277 -9.54 2.08 29.41
C VAL A 277 -8.13 1.57 29.75
N GLU A 278 -7.85 0.28 29.47
CA GLU A 278 -6.53 -0.34 29.69
C GLU A 278 -5.43 0.40 28.92
N ARG A 279 -5.67 0.67 27.63
CA ARG A 279 -4.69 1.31 26.73
C ARG A 279 -4.71 2.84 26.78
N LYS A 280 -5.64 3.44 27.53
CA LYS A 280 -5.90 4.88 27.55
C LYS A 280 -6.17 5.45 26.15
N TYR A 281 -6.89 4.70 25.32
CA TYR A 281 -7.33 5.16 24.01
C TYR A 281 -8.61 5.97 24.12
N LEU A 282 -8.69 7.02 23.31
CA LEU A 282 -9.91 7.78 23.14
C LEU A 282 -10.92 6.98 22.30
N LEU A 283 -12.10 6.76 22.85
CA LEU A 283 -13.22 6.13 22.14
C LEU A 283 -13.96 7.15 21.25
N SER A 284 -14.51 6.68 20.13
CA SER A 284 -15.41 7.50 19.32
C SER A 284 -16.63 7.95 20.12
N GLY A 285 -17.06 9.18 19.88
CA GLY A 285 -18.12 9.85 20.63
C GLY A 285 -17.69 10.51 21.95
N GLN A 286 -16.42 10.40 22.33
CA GLN A 286 -15.85 11.05 23.52
C GLN A 286 -14.86 12.19 23.18
N GLY A 287 -14.61 12.45 21.89
CA GLY A 287 -13.46 13.25 21.46
C GLY A 287 -13.58 14.78 21.54
N SER A 288 -14.78 15.34 21.69
CA SER A 288 -14.95 16.81 21.78
C SER A 288 -14.25 17.42 23.00
N GLU A 289 -13.91 16.62 24.01
CA GLU A 289 -13.17 17.02 25.21
C GLU A 289 -11.72 16.49 25.24
N GLY A 290 -11.35 15.56 24.33
CA GLY A 290 -10.11 14.79 24.43
C GLY A 290 -9.04 15.07 23.37
N SER A 291 -9.39 15.60 22.19
CA SER A 291 -8.47 15.65 21.05
C SER A 291 -8.25 17.03 20.42
N PRO A 292 -6.99 17.53 20.39
CA PRO A 292 -6.65 18.84 19.84
C PRO A 292 -6.99 19.03 18.36
N TRP A 293 -6.97 17.97 17.55
CA TRP A 293 -7.18 18.09 16.11
C TRP A 293 -8.61 18.52 15.72
N CYS A 294 -9.58 18.39 16.63
CA CYS A 294 -10.92 18.92 16.44
C CYS A 294 -10.96 20.45 16.36
N GLN A 295 -9.93 21.14 16.88
CA GLN A 295 -9.83 22.61 16.89
C GLN A 295 -8.94 23.16 15.78
N TYR A 296 -8.34 22.30 14.95
CA TYR A 296 -7.48 22.74 13.85
C TYR A 296 -8.33 23.38 12.73
N THR A 297 -7.75 24.35 12.02
CA THR A 297 -8.39 25.04 10.87
C THR A 297 -8.91 24.05 9.83
N LEU A 298 -8.14 22.99 9.59
CA LEU A 298 -8.58 21.81 8.85
C LEU A 298 -8.44 20.62 9.81
N PRO A 299 -9.56 20.07 10.33
CA PRO A 299 -9.55 19.06 11.38
C PRO A 299 -9.22 17.67 10.81
N PHE A 300 -8.03 17.52 10.25
CA PHE A 300 -7.52 16.25 9.74
C PHE A 300 -6.74 15.50 10.84
N PRO A 301 -7.21 14.32 11.28
CA PRO A 301 -6.62 13.61 12.41
C PRO A 301 -5.26 12.99 12.09
N TYR A 302 -4.97 12.68 10.82
CA TYR A 302 -3.83 11.84 10.43
C TYR A 302 -2.50 12.32 11.01
N THR A 303 -2.16 13.60 10.84
CA THR A 303 -0.89 14.16 11.32
C THR A 303 -0.79 14.13 12.84
N TYR A 304 -1.89 14.45 13.54
CA TYR A 304 -1.97 14.39 15.00
C TYR A 304 -1.79 12.95 15.48
N VAL A 305 -2.57 12.02 14.93
CA VAL A 305 -2.58 10.61 15.33
C VAL A 305 -1.21 9.95 15.10
N GLN A 306 -0.57 10.19 13.95
CA GLN A 306 0.78 9.71 13.65
C GLN A 306 1.83 10.24 14.64
N SER A 307 1.75 11.51 15.03
CA SER A 307 2.66 12.09 16.02
C SER A 307 2.35 11.64 17.44
N HIS A 308 1.08 11.57 17.83
CA HIS A 308 0.66 11.32 19.21
C HIS A 308 0.84 9.86 19.61
N TYR A 309 0.41 8.93 18.76
CA TYR A 309 0.44 7.49 19.08
C TYR A 309 1.73 6.79 18.64
N TRP A 310 2.46 7.34 17.65
CA TRP A 310 3.66 6.70 17.11
C TRP A 310 4.91 7.59 17.11
N ASP A 311 4.87 8.85 17.55
CA ASP A 311 6.03 9.77 17.51
C ASP A 311 6.62 9.97 16.10
N VAL A 312 5.80 9.86 15.06
CA VAL A 312 6.22 10.09 13.67
C VAL A 312 6.48 11.57 13.44
N GLY A 313 7.60 11.89 12.78
CA GLY A 313 7.98 13.25 12.45
C GLY A 313 9.40 13.35 11.91
N PHE A 314 9.79 14.54 11.45
CA PHE A 314 11.11 14.78 10.86
C PHE A 314 12.23 14.34 11.82
N LEU A 315 13.01 13.36 11.39
CA LEU A 315 14.15 12.75 12.09
C LEU A 315 13.85 12.21 13.50
N ARG A 316 12.59 12.13 13.95
CA ARG A 316 12.24 11.68 15.31
C ARG A 316 12.60 10.21 15.55
N TYR A 317 12.68 9.42 14.49
CA TYR A 317 13.03 8.00 14.55
C TYR A 317 14.56 7.74 14.65
N TYR A 318 15.40 8.76 14.43
CA TYR A 318 16.87 8.63 14.40
C TYR A 318 17.45 8.53 15.82
N LYS A 319 17.22 7.38 16.45
CA LYS A 319 17.71 7.03 17.79
C LYS A 319 18.64 5.82 17.68
N TRP A 320 19.73 5.77 18.46
CA TRP A 320 20.71 4.66 18.42
C TRP A 320 20.08 3.27 18.54
N LYS A 321 19.04 3.14 19.38
CA LYS A 321 18.28 1.89 19.56
C LYS A 321 17.61 1.37 18.28
N GLN A 322 17.40 2.22 17.28
CA GLN A 322 16.76 1.86 16.00
C GLN A 322 17.76 1.41 14.93
N LEU A 323 19.06 1.37 15.23
CA LEU A 323 20.09 0.96 14.27
C LEU A 323 19.77 -0.38 13.55
N PRO A 324 19.26 -1.43 14.22
CA PRO A 324 18.86 -2.67 13.52
C PRO A 324 17.81 -2.43 12.42
N ASN A 325 16.83 -1.56 12.67
CA ASN A 325 15.78 -1.23 11.70
C ASN A 325 16.33 -0.46 10.51
N PHE A 326 17.30 0.45 10.75
CA PHE A 326 18.00 1.11 9.66
C PHE A 326 18.77 0.13 8.79
N LEU A 327 19.44 -0.87 9.39
CA LEU A 327 20.15 -1.91 8.63
C LEU A 327 19.20 -2.76 7.79
N LEU A 328 18.00 -3.06 8.30
CA LEU A 328 16.98 -3.82 7.58
C LEU A 328 16.40 -3.05 6.39
N ALA A 329 16.21 -1.73 6.52
CA ALA A 329 15.68 -0.87 5.46
C ALA A 329 16.76 -0.40 4.46
N LEU A 330 18.04 -0.47 4.84
CA LEU A 330 19.17 0.09 4.09
C LEU A 330 19.21 -0.37 2.63
N PRO A 331 19.09 -1.68 2.29
CA PRO A 331 19.23 -2.10 0.89
C PRO A 331 18.16 -1.49 -0.02
N MET A 332 16.88 -1.50 0.43
CA MET A 332 15.78 -0.89 -0.32
C MET A 332 16.02 0.62 -0.53
N LEU A 333 16.36 1.34 0.54
CA LEU A 333 16.61 2.77 0.46
C LEU A 333 17.82 3.09 -0.43
N SER A 334 18.92 2.35 -0.30
CA SER A 334 20.12 2.55 -1.14
C SER A 334 19.81 2.34 -2.62
N PHE A 335 19.10 1.28 -3.00
CA PHE A 335 18.71 1.05 -4.39
C PHE A 335 17.82 2.16 -4.92
N MET A 336 16.84 2.60 -4.13
CA MET A 336 15.90 3.65 -4.55
C MET A 336 16.57 5.01 -4.68
N HIS A 337 17.41 5.43 -3.72
CA HIS A 337 18.15 6.69 -3.82
C HIS A 337 19.12 6.65 -5.01
N TRP A 338 19.86 5.55 -5.18
CA TRP A 338 20.82 5.44 -6.28
C TRP A 338 20.12 5.53 -7.64
N HIS A 339 19.07 4.73 -7.86
CA HIS A 339 18.36 4.72 -9.14
C HIS A 339 17.66 6.05 -9.42
N CYS A 340 17.01 6.65 -8.42
CA CYS A 340 16.38 7.96 -8.60
C CYS A 340 17.41 9.05 -8.89
N TYR A 341 18.54 9.07 -8.16
CA TYR A 341 19.62 10.03 -8.39
C TYR A 341 20.21 9.90 -9.79
N ASP A 342 20.55 8.67 -10.19
CA ASP A 342 21.15 8.38 -11.50
C ASP A 342 20.24 8.84 -12.65
N TYR A 343 18.96 8.46 -12.60
CA TYR A 343 17.97 8.87 -13.58
C TYR A 343 17.79 10.39 -13.62
N MET A 344 17.59 11.03 -12.46
CA MET A 344 17.39 12.48 -12.39
C MET A 344 18.60 13.26 -12.90
N HIS A 345 19.81 12.81 -12.58
CA HIS A 345 21.05 13.42 -13.06
C HIS A 345 21.21 13.28 -14.58
N HIS A 346 20.92 12.11 -15.15
CA HIS A 346 20.92 11.90 -16.60
C HIS A 346 19.85 12.74 -17.31
N THR A 347 18.63 12.78 -16.77
CA THR A 347 17.54 13.66 -17.28
C THR A 347 17.94 15.13 -17.20
N ALA A 348 18.49 15.61 -16.08
CA ALA A 348 18.90 17.01 -15.93
C ALA A 348 19.97 17.40 -16.95
N LYS A 349 20.96 16.53 -17.20
CA LYS A 349 21.96 16.74 -18.26
C LYS A 349 21.32 16.79 -19.65
N ALA A 350 20.41 15.87 -19.95
CA ALA A 350 19.72 15.86 -21.24
C ALA A 350 18.86 17.12 -21.47
N VAL A 351 18.16 17.59 -20.43
CA VAL A 351 17.39 18.83 -20.45
C VAL A 351 18.31 20.03 -20.68
N TRP A 352 19.41 20.12 -19.92
CA TRP A 352 20.38 21.22 -20.00
C TRP A 352 20.97 21.36 -21.41
N VAL A 353 21.29 20.24 -22.06
CA VAL A 353 21.82 20.21 -23.43
C VAL A 353 20.74 20.56 -24.48
N LYS A 354 19.47 20.23 -24.23
CA LYS A 354 18.34 20.43 -25.16
C LYS A 354 17.55 21.73 -24.94
N LEU A 355 18.08 22.73 -24.21
CA LEU A 355 17.46 24.05 -23.93
C LEU A 355 17.28 24.97 -25.18
N LYS A 356 16.97 24.42 -26.35
CA LYS A 356 16.54 25.18 -27.53
C LYS A 356 15.00 25.33 -27.54
N PRO A 357 14.44 26.49 -27.91
CA PRO A 357 12.99 26.76 -27.89
C PRO A 357 12.12 25.78 -28.70
N SER A 358 12.70 25.09 -29.69
CA SER A 358 12.01 24.11 -30.53
C SER A 358 12.01 22.67 -29.99
N GLY A 359 12.81 22.36 -28.95
CA GLY A 359 13.03 20.99 -28.46
C GLY A 359 12.14 20.52 -27.30
N TYR A 360 11.32 21.40 -26.72
CA TYR A 360 10.53 21.05 -25.51
C TYR A 360 9.49 19.95 -25.77
N LYS A 361 8.88 19.90 -26.96
CA LYS A 361 7.91 18.85 -27.32
C LYS A 361 8.57 17.49 -27.40
N GLU A 362 9.79 17.40 -27.96
CA GLU A 362 10.56 16.16 -27.98
C GLU A 362 10.95 15.74 -26.56
N LEU A 363 11.40 16.69 -25.74
CA LEU A 363 11.72 16.43 -24.33
C LEU A 363 10.53 15.84 -23.57
N ILE A 364 9.34 16.44 -23.70
CA ILE A 364 8.11 15.95 -23.07
C ILE A 364 7.68 14.58 -23.67
N ARG A 365 7.93 14.36 -24.96
CA ARG A 365 7.61 13.09 -25.60
C ARG A 365 8.47 11.96 -25.04
N ASP A 366 9.76 12.21 -24.85
CA ASP A 366 10.77 11.23 -24.45
C ASP A 366 10.71 10.86 -22.96
N HIS A 367 10.23 11.75 -22.09
CA HIS A 367 10.30 11.59 -20.63
C HIS A 367 9.05 10.96 -19.98
N THR A 368 8.49 9.91 -20.57
CA THR A 368 7.29 9.21 -20.02
C THR A 368 7.54 8.55 -18.66
N ILE A 369 8.78 8.18 -18.35
CA ILE A 369 9.19 7.52 -17.09
C ILE A 369 9.39 8.55 -15.96
N PHE A 370 9.59 9.82 -16.28
CA PHE A 370 9.88 10.89 -15.31
C PHE A 370 8.90 10.98 -14.13
N PRO A 371 7.56 10.99 -14.30
CA PRO A 371 6.64 11.07 -13.16
C PRO A 371 6.77 9.89 -12.19
N PHE A 372 7.15 8.70 -12.67
CA PHE A 372 7.36 7.53 -11.83
C PHE A 372 8.59 7.68 -10.95
N VAL A 373 9.69 8.16 -11.54
CA VAL A 373 10.95 8.40 -10.80
C VAL A 373 10.80 9.56 -9.83
N LEU A 374 10.10 10.64 -10.21
CA LEU A 374 9.82 11.76 -9.31
C LEU A 374 8.97 11.32 -8.11
N HIS A 375 7.91 10.55 -8.36
CA HIS A 375 7.08 9.95 -7.31
C HIS A 375 7.92 9.05 -6.38
N ALA A 376 8.74 8.17 -6.95
CA ALA A 376 9.64 7.30 -6.21
C ALA A 376 10.66 8.08 -5.37
N ALA A 377 11.29 9.11 -5.93
CA ALA A 377 12.26 9.96 -5.24
C ALA A 377 11.62 10.68 -4.06
N PHE A 378 10.43 11.28 -4.27
CA PHE A 378 9.69 11.94 -3.21
C PHE A 378 9.34 10.97 -2.07
N LEU A 379 8.76 9.81 -2.38
CA LEU A 379 8.43 8.81 -1.37
C LEU A 379 9.66 8.29 -0.63
N THR A 380 10.78 8.11 -1.34
CA THR A 380 12.04 7.66 -0.76
C THR A 380 12.58 8.70 0.22
N LEU A 381 12.55 9.99 -0.11
CA LEU A 381 12.93 11.07 0.80
C LEU A 381 12.02 11.12 2.04
N VAL A 382 10.71 10.98 1.85
CA VAL A 382 9.74 10.94 2.96
C VAL A 382 10.00 9.73 3.88
N CYS A 383 10.31 8.56 3.31
CA CYS A 383 10.68 7.35 4.06
C CYS A 383 11.96 7.55 4.86
N THR A 384 12.97 8.22 4.27
CA THR A 384 14.23 8.52 4.95
C THR A 384 14.00 9.48 6.11
N PHE A 385 13.33 10.60 5.87
CA PHE A 385 13.37 11.72 6.83
C PHE A 385 12.19 11.81 7.78
N TYR A 386 11.01 11.27 7.44
CA TYR A 386 9.78 11.51 8.21
C TYR A 386 9.14 10.24 8.78
N VAL A 387 9.11 9.17 7.99
CA VAL A 387 8.42 7.92 8.38
C VAL A 387 9.36 7.06 9.22
N HIS A 388 8.80 6.21 10.09
CA HIS A 388 9.58 5.14 10.73
C HIS A 388 10.23 4.25 9.66
N ILE A 389 11.55 4.08 9.76
CA ILE A 389 12.34 3.46 8.69
C ILE A 389 11.86 2.03 8.37
N GLN A 390 11.28 1.35 9.35
CA GLN A 390 10.70 0.00 9.26
C GLN A 390 9.59 -0.11 8.21
N VAL A 391 8.83 0.96 8.02
CA VAL A 391 7.71 1.01 7.08
C VAL A 391 8.18 1.26 5.65
N SER A 392 9.43 1.71 5.46
CA SER A 392 9.95 2.13 4.15
C SER A 392 9.87 1.02 3.11
N THR A 393 10.30 -0.19 3.46
CA THR A 393 10.35 -1.32 2.52
C THR A 393 8.97 -1.67 1.97
N ARG A 394 7.95 -1.76 2.84
CA ARG A 394 6.58 -2.09 2.43
C ARG A 394 5.87 -0.92 1.73
N LEU A 395 6.17 0.32 2.12
CA LEU A 395 5.62 1.50 1.49
C LEU A 395 6.15 1.65 0.06
N LEU A 396 7.47 1.57 -0.14
CA LEU A 396 8.08 1.70 -1.46
C LEU A 396 7.71 0.52 -2.37
N ALA A 397 7.65 -0.70 -1.84
CA ALA A 397 7.25 -1.88 -2.61
C ALA A 397 5.79 -1.81 -3.11
N SER A 398 4.87 -1.23 -2.35
CA SER A 398 3.45 -1.13 -2.75
C SER A 398 3.11 0.13 -3.54
N ALA A 399 3.89 1.21 -3.39
CA ALA A 399 3.54 2.51 -3.94
C ALA A 399 4.19 2.85 -5.28
N THR A 400 5.28 2.19 -5.66
CA THR A 400 6.00 2.54 -6.89
C THR A 400 6.52 1.33 -7.65
N PRO A 401 6.42 1.33 -9.00
CA PRO A 401 6.98 0.26 -9.82
C PRO A 401 8.51 0.35 -9.97
N VAL A 402 9.11 1.49 -9.58
CA VAL A 402 10.50 1.84 -9.89
C VAL A 402 11.51 0.85 -9.31
N PHE A 403 11.27 0.36 -8.08
CA PHE A 403 12.12 -0.68 -7.49
C PHE A 403 12.16 -1.94 -8.37
N TYR A 404 11.01 -2.35 -8.90
CA TYR A 404 10.92 -3.54 -9.75
C TYR A 404 11.57 -3.34 -11.11
N TRP A 405 11.53 -2.11 -11.66
CA TRP A 405 12.24 -1.79 -12.90
C TRP A 405 13.75 -1.79 -12.71
N PHE A 406 14.24 -1.16 -11.64
CA PHE A 406 15.65 -1.20 -11.26
C PHE A 406 16.13 -2.65 -11.06
N ALA A 407 15.35 -3.45 -10.35
CA ALA A 407 15.65 -4.85 -10.14
C ALA A 407 15.68 -5.64 -11.45
N ALA A 408 14.69 -5.41 -12.33
CA ALA A 408 14.59 -6.08 -13.61
C ALA A 408 15.76 -5.78 -14.55
N ASP A 409 16.30 -4.55 -14.52
CA ASP A 409 17.48 -4.15 -15.32
C ASP A 409 18.74 -4.93 -14.95
N HIS A 410 18.81 -5.45 -13.72
CA HIS A 410 19.94 -6.25 -13.25
C HIS A 410 19.72 -7.76 -13.46
N MET A 411 18.49 -8.21 -13.71
CA MET A 411 18.18 -9.63 -13.82
C MET A 411 18.52 -10.20 -15.21
N PRO A 412 19.02 -11.45 -15.30
CA PRO A 412 19.27 -12.10 -16.58
C PRO A 412 17.96 -12.37 -17.34
N LYS A 413 18.07 -12.68 -18.64
CA LYS A 413 16.91 -13.03 -19.48
C LYS A 413 16.19 -14.28 -19.00
N THR A 414 16.92 -15.24 -18.42
CA THR A 414 16.36 -16.45 -17.83
C THR A 414 16.96 -16.71 -16.46
N LEU A 415 16.16 -17.26 -15.54
CA LEU A 415 16.64 -17.64 -14.21
C LEU A 415 17.75 -18.70 -14.27
N ALA A 416 17.79 -19.54 -15.31
CA ALA A 416 18.87 -20.49 -15.53
C ALA A 416 20.25 -19.83 -15.73
N GLN A 417 20.28 -18.57 -16.18
CA GLN A 417 21.51 -17.80 -16.35
C GLN A 417 21.91 -17.02 -15.07
N LEU A 418 21.12 -17.11 -14.00
CA LEU A 418 21.39 -16.39 -12.76
C LEU A 418 22.59 -16.99 -12.03
N ARG A 419 23.66 -16.20 -11.93
CA ARG A 419 24.82 -16.53 -11.10
C ARG A 419 24.63 -15.92 -9.71
N LEU A 420 24.60 -16.75 -8.66
CA LEU A 420 24.38 -16.30 -7.27
C LEU A 420 25.41 -15.26 -6.78
N ARG A 421 26.67 -15.36 -7.25
CA ARG A 421 27.74 -14.40 -6.92
C ARG A 421 27.70 -13.09 -7.73
N SER A 422 26.73 -12.91 -8.62
CA SER A 422 26.57 -11.66 -9.39
C SER A 422 25.70 -10.65 -8.64
N LYS A 423 25.69 -9.38 -9.09
CA LYS A 423 24.77 -8.34 -8.56
C LYS A 423 23.30 -8.79 -8.62
N ALA A 424 22.91 -9.43 -9.72
CA ALA A 424 21.57 -10.01 -9.92
C ALA A 424 21.28 -11.13 -8.90
N GLY A 425 22.26 -12.00 -8.68
CA GLY A 425 22.19 -13.08 -7.71
C GLY A 425 22.02 -12.57 -6.28
N ALA A 426 22.81 -11.57 -5.88
CA ALA A 426 22.71 -10.94 -4.56
C ALA A 426 21.33 -10.30 -4.34
N LEU A 427 20.80 -9.58 -5.33
CA LEU A 427 19.46 -8.99 -5.28
C LEU A 427 18.38 -10.08 -5.14
N PHE A 428 18.46 -11.14 -5.94
CA PHE A 428 17.52 -12.25 -5.89
C PHE A 428 17.55 -12.98 -4.53
N VAL A 429 18.74 -13.23 -3.99
CA VAL A 429 18.93 -13.82 -2.66
C VAL A 429 18.37 -12.91 -1.58
N TRP A 430 18.61 -11.60 -1.65
CA TRP A 430 18.05 -10.65 -0.69
C TRP A 430 16.52 -10.64 -0.71
N CYS A 431 15.89 -10.53 -1.89
CA CYS A 431 14.44 -10.58 -2.05
C CYS A 431 13.83 -11.88 -1.51
N THR A 432 14.39 -13.03 -1.89
CA THR A 432 13.90 -14.35 -1.45
C THR A 432 14.13 -14.60 0.03
N THR A 433 15.26 -14.16 0.59
CA THR A 433 15.56 -14.27 2.03
C THR A 433 14.61 -13.42 2.84
N TYR A 434 14.39 -12.15 2.48
CA TYR A 434 13.42 -11.29 3.16
C TYR A 434 12.00 -11.83 3.04
N SER A 435 11.63 -12.35 1.87
CA SER A 435 10.34 -13.00 1.66
C SER A 435 10.13 -14.17 2.64
N LEU A 436 11.08 -15.10 2.73
CA LEU A 436 10.96 -16.28 3.59
C LEU A 436 11.11 -15.95 5.09
N VAL A 437 12.21 -15.29 5.46
CA VAL A 437 12.50 -14.96 6.87
C VAL A 437 11.48 -13.96 7.40
N GLY A 438 11.10 -12.98 6.60
CA GLY A 438 10.07 -12.01 6.95
C GLY A 438 8.72 -12.66 7.16
N THR A 439 8.32 -13.63 6.33
CA THR A 439 7.10 -14.42 6.57
C THR A 439 7.17 -15.17 7.90
N VAL A 440 8.27 -15.87 8.18
CA VAL A 440 8.43 -16.61 9.45
C VAL A 440 8.33 -15.67 10.66
N LEU A 441 9.10 -14.58 10.66
CA LEU A 441 9.12 -13.65 11.78
C LEU A 441 7.77 -12.93 11.96
N PHE A 442 7.16 -12.46 10.86
CA PHE A 442 5.85 -11.81 10.90
C PHE A 442 4.77 -12.74 11.46
N SER A 443 4.70 -13.98 10.97
CA SER A 443 3.68 -14.97 11.36
C SER A 443 3.73 -15.37 12.82
N ASN A 444 4.87 -15.18 13.48
CA ASN A 444 5.03 -15.42 14.91
C ASN A 444 5.17 -14.10 15.70
N ASN A 445 4.79 -12.98 15.09
CA ASN A 445 4.71 -11.65 15.69
C ASN A 445 6.06 -11.07 16.18
N TYR A 446 7.17 -11.47 15.55
CA TYR A 446 8.51 -10.91 15.77
C TYR A 446 8.75 -9.68 14.87
N PRO A 447 9.50 -8.67 15.35
CA PRO A 447 9.92 -7.56 14.51
C PRO A 447 10.96 -8.02 13.48
N TRP A 448 10.82 -7.57 12.22
CA TRP A 448 11.68 -8.03 11.12
C TRP A 448 11.87 -7.01 9.98
N THR A 449 11.16 -5.89 10.02
CA THR A 449 11.36 -4.74 9.14
C THR A 449 11.65 -3.51 9.96
#